data_AF-A0A9X3XCQ6-F1
#
_entry.id   AF-A0A9X3XCQ6-F1
#
_cell.length_a   1.000
_cell.length_b   1.000
_cell.length_c   1.000
_cell.angle_alpha   90.00
_cell.angle_beta   90.00
_cell.angle_gamma   90.00
#
_symmetry.space_group_name_H-M   'P 1'
#
loop_
_entity.id
_entity.type
_entity.pdbx_description
1 polymer ?
#
loop_
_entity_poly.entity_id
_entity_poly.type
_entity_poly.pdbx_seq_one_letter_code
_entity_poly.pdbx_strand_id
1 'polypeptide(L)'
;MPILLHRVSDITLSEITAGSSVLDGAEALSRVYDFGKHPYFSWMRAPTTRLEEFRRSQAPYLHFVEHFSRALTAVLARVPAMERRLATVYENVVEEHGHGSLEGTHRDTFAGYLRAIGLDVAEAARECPIRVAVAYQSLLDFCLVNPAEMGAAATGIVEYTHIKISTMLAQTIHERFWGDLDAQRHYRLHAEIDAEHAVSLFALCEEGWKHPASARRIAYAMAYGVHVWWSLFDAMCPAEILTPSATDGIRPLIDGAFAREPVAPLHAGRRHCDLPVRMRHEGGAWQAGRATSLGPFGLVLAGVRPPPLDATIEVSIDGLFNAVLPIPGRVRSPAGEHGGFCVEFVLDNEAQRAEVRNAVRARLVAERTVTHGSGADALHVV
;
A
#
# COMPACT_ATOMS: atom_id res chain seq x y z
N MET A 1 -23.85 -1.27 23.82
CA MET A 1 -23.11 -1.89 22.70
C MET A 1 -21.62 -1.64 22.88
N PRO A 2 -20.82 -2.62 23.31
CA PRO A 2 -19.37 -2.51 23.38
C PRO A 2 -18.76 -3.37 22.26
N ILE A 3 -18.74 -2.86 21.04
CA ILE A 3 -17.98 -3.42 19.92
C ILE A 3 -17.33 -2.20 19.26
N LEU A 4 -16.00 -2.23 19.07
CA LEU A 4 -15.13 -1.22 18.41
C LEU A 4 -14.35 -0.18 19.26
N LEU A 5 -13.91 -0.48 20.50
CA LEU A 5 -13.03 0.45 21.25
C LEU A 5 -11.72 -0.15 21.79
N HIS A 6 -11.23 -1.27 21.23
CA HIS A 6 -10.02 -1.92 21.78
C HIS A 6 -8.72 -1.10 21.67
N ARG A 7 -8.68 -0.01 20.89
CA ARG A 7 -7.54 0.95 20.85
C ARG A 7 -7.87 2.34 21.39
N VAL A 8 -9.14 2.75 21.36
CA VAL A 8 -9.58 3.99 22.03
C VAL A 8 -9.45 3.84 23.55
N SER A 9 -9.41 2.60 24.07
CA SER A 9 -9.11 2.33 25.49
C SER A 9 -7.71 2.72 25.92
N ASP A 10 -6.77 2.88 24.98
CA ASP A 10 -5.34 3.04 25.29
C ASP A 10 -4.95 4.52 25.46
N ILE A 11 -5.89 5.44 25.25
CA ILE A 11 -5.70 6.88 25.48
C ILE A 11 -6.99 7.53 25.95
N THR A 12 -6.89 8.31 27.02
CA THR A 12 -7.99 9.06 27.60
C THR A 12 -8.13 10.43 26.95
N LEU A 13 -9.34 11.01 26.97
CA LEU A 13 -9.54 12.40 26.55
C LEU A 13 -8.62 13.36 27.31
N SER A 14 -8.34 13.08 28.59
CA SER A 14 -7.43 13.87 29.41
C SER A 14 -6.00 13.87 28.88
N GLU A 15 -5.50 12.74 28.38
CA GLU A 15 -4.19 12.65 27.75
C GLU A 15 -4.14 13.39 26.41
N ILE A 16 -5.21 13.30 25.61
CA ILE A 16 -5.31 14.06 24.34
C ILE A 16 -5.33 15.56 24.62
N THR A 17 -6.04 16.01 25.66
CA THR A 17 -6.14 17.44 26.02
C THR A 17 -5.03 17.93 26.95
N ALA A 18 -4.02 17.11 27.26
CA ALA A 18 -2.91 17.51 28.14
C ALA A 18 -1.96 18.51 27.48
N GLY A 19 -1.94 18.54 26.14
CA GLY A 19 -1.14 19.46 25.35
C GLY A 19 -1.70 20.88 25.35
N SER A 20 -0.84 21.83 24.97
CA SER A 20 -1.15 23.25 24.88
C SER A 20 -1.93 23.64 23.62
N SER A 21 -1.89 22.81 22.58
CA SER A 21 -2.49 23.06 21.28
C SER A 21 -3.31 21.87 20.76
N VAL A 22 -4.13 22.11 19.74
CA VAL A 22 -4.88 21.03 19.05
C VAL A 22 -3.91 20.06 18.38
N LEU A 23 -2.79 20.58 17.84
CA LEU A 23 -1.72 19.79 17.24
C LEU A 23 -1.06 18.83 18.24
N ASP A 24 -0.84 19.26 19.49
CA ASP A 24 -0.30 18.38 20.54
C ASP A 24 -1.25 17.18 20.78
N GLY A 25 -2.56 17.43 20.74
CA GLY A 25 -3.59 16.38 20.84
C GLY A 25 -3.62 15.45 19.62
N ALA A 26 -3.46 16.00 18.41
CA ALA A 26 -3.33 15.21 17.18
C ALA A 26 -2.07 14.33 17.21
N GLU A 27 -0.95 14.85 17.70
CA GLU A 27 0.29 14.10 17.87
C GLU A 27 0.13 12.99 18.92
N ALA A 28 -0.55 13.27 20.03
CA ALA A 28 -0.86 12.25 21.03
C ALA A 28 -1.68 11.09 20.45
N LEU A 29 -2.69 11.40 19.63
CA LEU A 29 -3.49 10.39 18.93
C LEU A 29 -2.66 9.63 17.88
N SER A 30 -1.79 10.29 17.12
CA SER A 30 -0.99 9.64 16.08
C SER A 30 0.04 8.64 16.63
N ARG A 31 0.48 8.81 17.88
CA ARG A 31 1.31 7.83 18.60
C ARG A 31 0.56 6.55 18.96
N VAL A 32 -0.74 6.66 19.27
CA VAL A 32 -1.60 5.53 19.63
C VAL A 32 -2.12 4.83 18.37
N TYR A 33 -2.61 5.63 17.42
CA TYR A 33 -2.97 5.22 16.07
C TYR A 33 -1.74 5.21 15.16
N ASP A 34 -0.75 4.41 15.54
CA ASP A 34 0.47 4.26 14.75
C ASP A 34 0.18 3.43 13.49
N PHE A 35 -0.19 4.11 12.39
CA PHE A 35 -0.44 3.50 11.09
C PHE A 35 0.76 2.73 10.55
N GLY A 36 1.98 3.03 11.02
CA GLY A 36 3.17 2.22 10.68
C GLY A 36 3.06 0.77 11.18
N LYS A 37 2.32 0.55 12.27
CA LYS A 37 2.06 -0.77 12.88
C LYS A 37 0.69 -1.35 12.52
N HIS A 38 -0.10 -0.64 11.72
CA HIS A 38 -1.41 -1.12 11.31
C HIS A 38 -1.25 -2.38 10.43
N PRO A 39 -2.07 -3.44 10.60
CA PRO A 39 -1.97 -4.70 9.84
C PRO A 39 -1.88 -4.51 8.33
N TYR A 40 -2.73 -3.65 7.76
CA TYR A 40 -2.66 -3.22 6.36
C TYR A 40 -1.25 -2.84 5.89
N PHE A 41 -0.57 -1.93 6.61
CA PHE A 41 0.74 -1.43 6.20
C PHE A 41 1.86 -2.46 6.40
N SER A 42 1.73 -3.31 7.42
CA SER A 42 2.61 -4.47 7.60
C SER A 42 2.44 -5.49 6.47
N TRP A 43 1.19 -5.76 6.09
CA TRP A 43 0.86 -6.66 4.99
C TRP A 43 1.37 -6.14 3.65
N MET A 44 1.10 -4.88 3.27
CA MET A 44 1.54 -4.37 1.97
C MET A 44 3.07 -4.36 1.81
N ARG A 45 3.83 -4.19 2.90
CA ARG A 45 5.30 -4.25 2.88
C ARG A 45 5.85 -5.68 2.91
N ALA A 46 5.03 -6.66 3.26
CA ALA A 46 5.47 -8.04 3.36
C ALA A 46 5.98 -8.53 1.99
N PRO A 47 7.14 -9.21 1.92
CA PRO A 47 7.67 -9.71 0.65
C PRO A 47 6.70 -10.63 -0.10
N THR A 48 5.84 -11.32 0.63
CA THR A 48 4.82 -12.25 0.13
C THR A 48 3.63 -11.58 -0.55
N THR A 49 3.39 -10.29 -0.30
CA THR A 49 2.25 -9.57 -0.87
C THR A 49 2.48 -9.29 -2.33
N ARG A 50 1.55 -9.73 -3.17
CA ARG A 50 1.63 -9.59 -4.62
C ARG A 50 0.99 -8.28 -5.06
N LEU A 51 1.47 -7.74 -6.19
CA LEU A 51 0.91 -6.54 -6.82
C LEU A 51 -0.60 -6.65 -7.01
N GLU A 52 -1.10 -7.81 -7.44
CA GLU A 52 -2.54 -8.02 -7.67
C GLU A 52 -3.37 -7.96 -6.38
N GLU A 53 -2.80 -8.38 -5.25
CA GLU A 53 -3.47 -8.29 -3.96
C GLU A 53 -3.49 -6.83 -3.48
N PHE A 54 -2.38 -6.11 -3.65
CA PHE A 54 -2.30 -4.68 -3.39
C PHE A 54 -3.25 -3.87 -4.27
N ARG A 55 -3.33 -4.14 -5.57
CA ARG A 55 -4.27 -3.49 -6.49
C ARG A 55 -5.71 -3.61 -5.99
N ARG A 56 -6.13 -4.83 -5.66
CA ARG A 56 -7.48 -5.09 -5.14
C ARG A 56 -7.76 -4.35 -3.83
N SER A 57 -6.75 -4.12 -2.98
CA SER A 57 -6.94 -3.33 -1.77
C SER A 57 -7.05 -1.82 -2.02
N GLN A 58 -6.52 -1.32 -3.14
CA GLN A 58 -6.57 0.10 -3.51
C GLN A 58 -7.87 0.51 -4.18
N ALA A 59 -8.51 -0.38 -4.95
CA ALA A 59 -9.75 -0.08 -5.67
C ALA A 59 -10.87 0.49 -4.77
N PRO A 60 -11.18 -0.10 -3.59
CA PRO A 60 -12.20 0.44 -2.69
C PRO A 60 -11.91 1.86 -2.19
N TYR A 61 -10.64 2.25 -2.09
CA TYR A 61 -10.24 3.56 -1.56
C TYR A 61 -10.71 4.72 -2.44
N LEU A 62 -10.93 4.49 -3.74
CA LEU A 62 -11.51 5.47 -4.67
C LEU A 62 -12.82 6.07 -4.14
N HIS A 63 -13.67 5.25 -3.52
CA HIS A 63 -14.94 5.71 -2.95
C HIS A 63 -14.75 6.65 -1.77
N PHE A 64 -13.72 6.42 -0.94
CA PHE A 64 -13.42 7.32 0.15
C PHE A 64 -12.90 8.66 -0.39
N VAL A 65 -11.95 8.63 -1.33
CA VAL A 65 -11.42 9.82 -2.01
C VAL A 65 -12.54 10.63 -2.65
N GLU A 66 -13.46 9.99 -3.38
CA GLU A 66 -14.59 10.67 -4.03
C GLU A 66 -15.53 11.36 -3.03
N HIS A 67 -15.70 10.79 -1.84
CA HIS A 67 -16.67 11.28 -0.87
C HIS A 67 -16.09 12.14 0.26
N PHE A 68 -14.77 12.18 0.44
CA PHE A 68 -14.12 12.94 1.51
C PHE A 68 -14.45 14.44 1.45
N SER A 69 -14.44 15.02 0.24
CA SER A 69 -14.80 16.42 -0.01
C SER A 69 -16.20 16.81 0.47
N ARG A 70 -17.13 15.84 0.56
CA ARG A 70 -18.49 16.08 1.10
C ARG A 70 -18.45 16.35 2.61
N ALA A 71 -17.57 15.67 3.35
CA ALA A 71 -17.38 15.92 4.77
C ALA A 71 -16.79 17.32 5.01
N LEU A 72 -15.76 17.71 4.25
CA LEU A 72 -15.20 19.07 4.29
C LEU A 72 -16.26 20.13 3.94
N THR A 73 -17.09 19.87 2.93
CA THR A 73 -18.18 20.78 2.56
C THR A 73 -19.24 20.90 3.66
N ALA A 74 -19.52 19.80 4.39
CA ALA A 74 -20.41 19.84 5.55
C ALA A 74 -19.82 20.68 6.70
N VAL A 75 -18.51 20.61 6.93
CA VAL A 75 -17.83 21.51 7.88
C VAL A 75 -17.96 22.96 7.41
N LEU A 76 -17.61 23.26 6.16
CA LEU A 76 -17.68 24.59 5.56
C LEU A 76 -19.08 25.22 5.72
N ALA A 77 -20.13 24.45 5.42
CA ALA A 77 -21.51 24.91 5.53
C ALA A 77 -21.94 25.27 6.96
N ARG A 78 -21.26 24.72 7.97
CA ARG A 78 -21.59 24.91 9.39
C ARG A 78 -20.75 25.99 10.07
N VAL A 79 -19.70 26.50 9.43
CA VAL A 79 -18.91 27.63 9.96
C VAL A 79 -19.73 28.93 9.77
N PRO A 80 -20.14 29.62 10.86
CA PRO A 80 -21.10 30.73 10.74
C PRO A 80 -20.57 31.96 10.02
N ALA A 81 -19.30 32.34 10.29
CA ALA A 81 -18.69 33.54 9.74
C ALA A 81 -18.06 33.25 8.37
N MET A 82 -18.29 34.13 7.39
CA MET A 82 -17.75 33.98 6.04
C MET A 82 -16.22 34.04 6.04
N GLU A 83 -15.65 34.96 6.80
CA GLU A 83 -14.20 35.17 6.92
C GLU A 83 -13.53 33.91 7.47
N ARG A 84 -14.17 33.26 8.46
CA ARG A 84 -13.69 31.99 9.00
C ARG A 84 -13.80 30.87 7.97
N ARG A 85 -14.90 30.79 7.21
CA ARG A 85 -15.07 29.80 6.13
C ARG A 85 -13.91 29.87 5.13
N LEU A 86 -13.65 31.08 4.62
CA LEU A 86 -12.61 31.35 3.65
C LEU A 86 -11.21 31.06 4.19
N ALA A 87 -10.95 31.42 5.45
CA ALA A 87 -9.62 31.28 6.04
C ALA A 87 -9.27 29.86 6.53
N THR A 88 -10.21 28.91 6.56
CA THR A 88 -9.98 27.61 7.22
C THR A 88 -10.39 26.36 6.43
N VAL A 89 -11.56 26.35 5.78
CA VAL A 89 -12.08 25.12 5.13
C VAL A 89 -12.22 25.28 3.63
N TYR A 90 -12.39 26.52 3.17
CA TYR A 90 -12.69 26.79 1.76
C TYR A 90 -11.62 26.25 0.82
N GLU A 91 -10.34 26.51 1.09
CA GLU A 91 -9.25 26.07 0.20
C GLU A 91 -9.19 24.53 0.13
N ASN A 92 -9.34 23.82 1.26
CA ASN A 92 -9.40 22.35 1.25
C ASN A 92 -10.53 21.86 0.33
N VAL A 93 -11.72 22.45 0.40
CA VAL A 93 -12.84 22.07 -0.50
C VAL A 93 -12.51 22.38 -1.95
N VAL A 94 -11.92 23.54 -2.24
CA VAL A 94 -11.59 23.95 -3.61
C VAL A 94 -10.54 23.02 -4.21
N GLU A 95 -9.51 22.65 -3.46
CA GLU A 95 -8.47 21.74 -3.94
C GLU A 95 -9.00 20.33 -4.18
N GLU A 96 -9.80 19.78 -3.26
CA GLU A 96 -10.44 18.47 -3.43
C GLU A 96 -11.26 18.40 -4.74
N HIS A 97 -11.86 19.54 -5.12
CA HIS A 97 -12.60 19.73 -6.37
C HIS A 97 -11.72 20.21 -7.55
N GLY A 98 -10.40 20.13 -7.43
CA GLY A 98 -9.45 20.44 -8.49
C GLY A 98 -9.47 21.88 -8.97
N HIS A 99 -9.82 22.83 -8.09
CA HIS A 99 -10.02 24.24 -8.42
C HIS A 99 -11.02 24.44 -9.57
N GLY A 100 -12.02 23.56 -9.68
CA GLY A 100 -13.04 23.57 -10.74
C GLY A 100 -12.64 22.81 -12.02
N SER A 101 -11.45 22.21 -12.06
CA SER A 101 -11.04 21.29 -13.12
C SER A 101 -11.28 19.84 -12.70
N LEU A 102 -12.09 19.10 -13.48
CA LEU A 102 -12.35 17.68 -13.20
C LEU A 102 -11.06 16.84 -13.16
N GLU A 103 -10.14 17.09 -14.08
CA GLU A 103 -8.82 16.41 -14.13
C GLU A 103 -7.93 16.72 -12.92
N GLY A 104 -8.20 17.84 -12.24
CA GLY A 104 -7.50 18.26 -11.03
C GLY A 104 -8.11 17.71 -9.74
N THR A 105 -9.30 17.12 -9.79
CA THR A 105 -9.96 16.61 -8.58
C THR A 105 -9.14 15.48 -7.97
N HIS A 106 -9.19 15.36 -6.64
CA HIS A 106 -8.49 14.27 -5.95
C HIS A 106 -8.96 12.90 -6.39
N ARG A 107 -10.25 12.78 -6.71
CA ARG A 107 -10.83 11.59 -7.34
C ARG A 107 -10.18 11.24 -8.67
N ASP A 108 -9.99 12.21 -9.57
CA ASP A 108 -9.40 11.97 -10.88
C ASP A 108 -7.88 11.74 -10.81
N THR A 109 -7.18 12.42 -9.90
CA THR A 109 -5.76 12.12 -9.64
C THR A 109 -5.58 10.72 -9.06
N PHE A 110 -6.47 10.28 -8.17
CA PHE A 110 -6.47 8.91 -7.66
C PHE A 110 -6.85 7.88 -8.73
N ALA A 111 -7.83 8.19 -9.59
CA ALA A 111 -8.15 7.36 -10.75
C ALA A 111 -6.97 7.24 -11.72
N GLY A 112 -6.21 8.32 -11.91
CA GLY A 112 -4.93 8.32 -12.63
C GLY A 112 -3.92 7.36 -12.00
N TYR A 113 -3.80 7.39 -10.68
CA TYR A 113 -2.99 6.43 -9.94
C TYR A 113 -3.45 4.98 -10.15
N LEU A 114 -4.74 4.69 -10.02
CA LEU A 114 -5.28 3.33 -10.22
C LEU A 114 -4.94 2.81 -11.63
N ARG A 115 -5.07 3.65 -12.66
CA ARG A 115 -4.65 3.31 -14.03
C ARG A 115 -3.15 3.03 -14.12
N ALA A 116 -2.32 3.85 -13.48
CA ALA A 116 -0.87 3.71 -13.51
C ALA A 116 -0.39 2.43 -12.79
N ILE A 117 -1.09 1.98 -11.76
CA ILE A 117 -0.84 0.65 -11.18
C ILE A 117 -1.53 -0.47 -11.95
N GLY A 118 -2.26 -0.22 -13.03
CA GLY A 118 -2.82 -1.26 -13.92
C GLY A 118 -4.24 -1.74 -13.57
N LEU A 119 -5.03 -0.92 -12.91
CA LEU A 119 -6.45 -1.20 -12.65
C LEU A 119 -7.37 -0.48 -13.65
N ASP A 120 -8.50 -1.12 -13.96
CA ASP A 120 -9.63 -0.46 -14.61
C ASP A 120 -10.43 0.32 -13.56
N VAL A 121 -10.48 1.64 -13.73
CA VAL A 121 -11.21 2.56 -12.84
C VAL A 121 -12.72 2.29 -12.88
N ALA A 122 -13.27 1.93 -14.04
CA ALA A 122 -14.70 1.63 -14.16
C ALA A 122 -15.07 0.37 -13.37
N GLU A 123 -14.17 -0.61 -13.33
CA GLU A 123 -14.32 -1.79 -12.49
C GLU A 123 -14.14 -1.46 -11.00
N ALA A 124 -13.11 -0.70 -10.65
CA ALA A 124 -12.85 -0.27 -9.26
C ALA A 124 -14.02 0.54 -8.66
N ALA A 125 -14.68 1.36 -9.48
CA ALA A 125 -15.82 2.17 -9.08
C ALA A 125 -17.15 1.39 -9.00
N ARG A 126 -17.21 0.16 -9.53
CA ARG A 126 -18.48 -0.58 -9.68
C ARG A 126 -19.11 -0.95 -8.34
N GLU A 127 -18.29 -1.38 -7.38
CA GLU A 127 -18.76 -1.84 -6.08
C GLU A 127 -17.99 -1.16 -4.96
N CYS A 128 -18.73 -0.60 -4.01
CA CYS A 128 -18.17 -0.07 -2.77
C CYS A 128 -18.37 -1.11 -1.66
N PRO A 129 -17.30 -1.66 -1.06
CA PRO A 129 -17.45 -2.51 0.11
C PRO A 129 -18.19 -1.77 1.23
N ILE A 130 -19.17 -2.43 1.86
CA ILE A 130 -20.02 -1.82 2.90
C ILE A 130 -19.18 -1.14 4.00
N ARG A 131 -18.05 -1.73 4.39
CA ARG A 131 -17.18 -1.14 5.42
C ARG A 131 -16.53 0.18 4.99
N VAL A 132 -16.20 0.33 3.71
CA VAL A 132 -15.73 1.61 3.14
C VAL A 132 -16.87 2.61 3.08
N ALA A 133 -18.06 2.17 2.68
CA ALA A 133 -19.27 2.99 2.68
C ALA A 133 -19.60 3.55 4.07
N VAL A 134 -19.55 2.68 5.08
CA VAL A 134 -19.74 3.06 6.47
C VAL A 134 -18.69 4.10 6.89
N ALA A 135 -17.42 3.97 6.48
CA ALA A 135 -16.37 4.90 6.87
C ALA A 135 -16.63 6.33 6.35
N TYR A 136 -16.83 6.52 5.04
CA TYR A 136 -17.06 7.86 4.49
C TYR A 136 -18.40 8.44 4.95
N GLN A 137 -19.45 7.61 5.07
CA GLN A 137 -20.78 8.08 5.47
C GLN A 137 -20.79 8.48 6.95
N SER A 138 -20.10 7.73 7.81
CA SER A 138 -19.94 8.06 9.23
C SER A 138 -19.25 9.41 9.41
N LEU A 139 -18.17 9.67 8.67
CA LEU A 139 -17.46 10.95 8.74
C LEU A 139 -18.35 12.10 8.25
N LEU A 140 -19.07 11.92 7.14
CA LEU A 140 -20.02 12.91 6.62
C LEU A 140 -21.13 13.20 7.63
N ASP A 141 -21.80 12.18 8.14
CA ASP A 141 -22.90 12.32 9.10
C ASP A 141 -22.43 13.03 10.38
N PHE A 142 -21.24 12.66 10.87
CA PHE A 142 -20.63 13.33 12.01
C PHE A 142 -20.46 14.83 11.75
N CYS A 143 -19.94 15.21 10.59
CA CYS A 143 -19.76 16.62 10.22
C CYS A 143 -21.10 17.34 10.03
N LEU A 144 -22.13 16.67 9.53
CA LEU A 144 -23.47 17.25 9.32
C LEU A 144 -24.19 17.58 10.62
N VAL A 145 -24.00 16.79 11.69
CA VAL A 145 -24.78 16.93 12.93
C VAL A 145 -24.03 17.62 14.07
N ASN A 146 -22.69 17.63 14.07
CA ASN A 146 -21.89 18.22 15.15
C ASN A 146 -21.43 19.66 14.86
N PRO A 147 -21.10 20.49 15.86
CA PRO A 147 -20.53 21.83 15.64
C PRO A 147 -19.35 21.83 14.66
N ALA A 148 -19.16 22.93 13.92
CA ALA A 148 -18.13 23.01 12.87
C ALA A 148 -16.72 22.70 13.37
N GLU A 149 -16.36 23.14 14.59
CA GLU A 149 -15.09 22.82 15.24
C GLU A 149 -14.89 21.31 15.47
N MET A 150 -15.94 20.55 15.77
CA MET A 150 -15.85 19.10 15.91
C MET A 150 -15.70 18.43 14.54
N GLY A 151 -16.46 18.88 13.54
CA GLY A 151 -16.30 18.40 12.16
C GLY A 151 -14.88 18.64 11.64
N ALA A 152 -14.36 19.86 11.83
CA ALA A 152 -13.00 20.24 11.46
C ALA A 152 -11.93 19.43 12.20
N ALA A 153 -12.14 19.14 13.49
CA ALA A 153 -11.23 18.27 14.24
C ALA A 153 -11.22 16.83 13.71
N ALA A 154 -12.39 16.29 13.36
CA ALA A 154 -12.53 14.94 12.83
C ALA A 154 -11.95 14.78 11.42
N THR A 155 -12.09 15.77 10.54
CA THR A 155 -11.45 15.75 9.20
C THR A 155 -9.97 16.13 9.28
N GLY A 156 -9.60 17.05 10.17
CA GLY A 156 -8.21 17.53 10.33
C GLY A 156 -7.26 16.44 10.81
N ILE A 157 -7.70 15.55 11.71
CA ILE A 157 -6.89 14.40 12.11
C ILE A 157 -6.74 13.36 10.99
N VAL A 158 -7.72 13.26 10.08
CA VAL A 158 -7.62 12.39 8.90
C VAL A 158 -6.52 12.91 7.98
N GLU A 159 -6.56 14.19 7.60
CA GLU A 159 -5.51 14.82 6.79
C GLU A 159 -4.13 14.79 7.49
N TYR A 160 -4.09 15.12 8.77
CA TYR A 160 -2.85 15.08 9.57
C TYR A 160 -2.18 13.70 9.54
N THR A 161 -2.96 12.64 9.70
CA THR A 161 -2.43 11.26 9.63
C THR A 161 -2.21 10.80 8.19
N HIS A 162 -2.90 11.40 7.21
CA HIS A 162 -2.76 11.07 5.80
C HIS A 162 -1.36 11.36 5.28
N ILE A 163 -0.69 12.44 5.73
CA ILE A 163 0.71 12.76 5.38
C ILE A 163 1.63 11.54 5.55
N LYS A 164 1.61 10.93 6.74
CA LYS A 164 2.44 9.74 7.06
C LYS A 164 2.02 8.54 6.23
N ILE A 165 0.71 8.35 6.04
CA ILE A 165 0.15 7.24 5.27
C ILE A 165 0.54 7.32 3.79
N SER A 166 0.35 8.48 3.16
CA SER A 166 0.70 8.76 1.77
C SER A 166 2.19 8.62 1.55
N THR A 167 3.01 9.07 2.50
CA THR A 167 4.46 8.81 2.48
C THR A 167 4.78 7.32 2.48
N MET A 168 4.18 6.54 3.39
CA MET A 168 4.40 5.09 3.45
C MET A 168 3.91 4.36 2.19
N LEU A 169 2.77 4.78 1.63
CA LEU A 169 2.22 4.23 0.39
C LEU A 169 3.14 4.51 -0.79
N ALA A 170 3.55 5.77 -0.97
CA ALA A 170 4.48 6.17 -2.03
C ALA A 170 5.81 5.42 -1.93
N GLN A 171 6.41 5.36 -0.74
CA GLN A 171 7.65 4.62 -0.48
C GLN A 171 7.49 3.13 -0.82
N THR A 172 6.43 2.48 -0.35
CA THR A 172 6.23 1.05 -0.61
C THR A 172 6.00 0.79 -2.10
N ILE A 173 5.19 1.60 -2.79
CA ILE A 173 4.96 1.46 -4.23
C ILE A 173 6.28 1.58 -5.00
N HIS A 174 7.13 2.53 -4.59
CA HIS A 174 8.46 2.72 -5.15
C HIS A 174 9.37 1.50 -4.93
N GLU A 175 9.56 1.09 -3.67
CA GLU A 175 10.44 -0.02 -3.28
C GLU A 175 10.00 -1.36 -3.87
N ARG A 176 8.70 -1.53 -4.12
CA ARG A 176 8.11 -2.75 -4.69
C ARG A 176 8.03 -2.73 -6.21
N PHE A 177 8.39 -1.63 -6.87
CA PHE A 177 8.26 -1.43 -8.32
C PHE A 177 6.83 -1.71 -8.83
N TRP A 178 5.83 -1.23 -8.09
CA TRP A 178 4.41 -1.51 -8.36
C TRP A 178 3.71 -0.51 -9.29
N GLY A 179 4.41 0.53 -9.72
CA GLY A 179 3.93 1.51 -10.69
C GLY A 179 5.10 2.33 -11.25
N ASP A 180 4.82 3.13 -12.27
CA ASP A 180 5.75 4.12 -12.79
C ASP A 180 5.81 5.38 -11.88
N LEU A 181 6.58 6.39 -12.30
CA LEU A 181 6.67 7.65 -11.55
C LEU A 181 5.32 8.37 -11.48
N ASP A 182 4.47 8.21 -12.49
CA ASP A 182 3.14 8.83 -12.55
C ASP A 182 2.16 8.17 -11.57
N ALA A 183 2.32 6.87 -11.28
CA ALA A 183 1.57 6.19 -10.22
C ALA A 183 1.76 6.85 -8.86
N GLN A 184 2.88 7.54 -8.61
CA GLN A 184 3.11 8.19 -7.32
C GLN A 184 2.61 9.63 -7.26
N ARG A 185 2.07 10.20 -8.35
CA ARG A 185 1.68 11.63 -8.39
C ARG A 185 0.67 11.97 -7.29
N HIS A 186 -0.35 11.13 -7.11
CA HIS A 186 -1.38 11.34 -6.10
C HIS A 186 -0.79 11.33 -4.67
N TYR A 187 -0.11 10.24 -4.27
CA TYR A 187 0.44 10.16 -2.90
C TYR A 187 1.60 11.13 -2.62
N ARG A 188 2.37 11.53 -3.63
CA ARG A 188 3.40 12.57 -3.46
C ARG A 188 2.78 13.94 -3.21
N LEU A 189 1.70 14.28 -3.93
CA LEU A 189 0.95 15.52 -3.71
C LEU A 189 0.49 15.63 -2.25
N HIS A 190 -0.13 14.57 -1.75
CA HIS A 190 -0.63 14.48 -0.37
C HIS A 190 0.47 14.47 0.70
N ALA A 191 1.68 14.02 0.38
CA ALA A 191 2.80 14.07 1.33
C ALA A 191 3.27 15.51 1.62
N GLU A 192 2.99 16.45 0.72
CA GLU A 192 3.42 17.85 0.82
C GLU A 192 2.25 18.78 1.24
N ILE A 193 1.05 18.57 0.69
CA ILE A 193 -0.07 19.50 0.81
C ILE A 193 -0.91 19.30 2.08
N ASP A 194 -1.10 18.05 2.53
CA ASP A 194 -2.06 17.76 3.61
C ASP A 194 -1.65 18.35 4.98
N ALA A 195 -0.39 18.76 5.14
CA ALA A 195 0.08 19.48 6.32
C ALA A 195 -0.60 20.84 6.47
N GLU A 196 -0.73 21.59 5.36
CA GLU A 196 -1.36 22.90 5.36
C GLU A 196 -2.87 22.78 5.60
N HIS A 197 -3.50 21.77 5.00
CA HIS A 197 -4.92 21.49 5.18
C HIS A 197 -5.28 21.14 6.62
N ALA A 198 -4.51 20.24 7.24
CA ALA A 198 -4.73 19.85 8.63
C ALA A 198 -4.59 21.06 9.57
N VAL A 199 -3.57 21.90 9.37
CA VAL A 199 -3.37 23.13 10.15
C VAL A 199 -4.54 24.09 9.98
N SER A 200 -5.02 24.26 8.74
CA SER A 200 -6.15 25.13 8.41
C SER A 200 -7.45 24.69 9.12
N LEU A 201 -7.72 23.38 9.17
CA LEU A 201 -8.86 22.81 9.91
C LEU A 201 -8.69 22.96 11.43
N PHE A 202 -7.50 22.69 11.96
CA PHE A 202 -7.24 22.85 13.39
C PHE A 202 -7.34 24.31 13.85
N ALA A 203 -7.09 25.29 12.98
CA ALA A 203 -7.33 26.70 13.28
C ALA A 203 -8.79 27.01 13.67
N LEU A 204 -9.78 26.23 13.19
CA LEU A 204 -11.17 26.35 13.67
C LEU A 204 -11.37 25.90 15.12
N CYS A 205 -10.48 25.04 15.61
CA CYS A 205 -10.55 24.37 16.89
C CYS A 205 -9.80 25.14 18.00
N GLU A 206 -8.81 25.96 17.65
CA GLU A 206 -7.89 26.63 18.59
C GLU A 206 -8.59 27.39 19.71
N GLU A 207 -9.63 28.18 19.41
CA GLU A 207 -10.35 28.91 20.46
C GLU A 207 -11.12 27.96 21.39
N GLY A 208 -11.73 26.92 20.84
CA GLY A 208 -12.40 25.89 21.62
C GLY A 208 -11.44 25.08 22.48
N TRP A 209 -10.20 24.88 22.03
CA TRP A 209 -9.18 24.13 22.76
C TRP A 209 -8.76 24.79 24.07
N LYS A 210 -8.83 26.12 24.16
CA LYS A 210 -8.52 26.88 25.40
C LYS A 210 -9.52 26.64 26.52
N HIS A 211 -10.68 26.05 26.21
CA HIS A 211 -11.76 25.82 27.18
C HIS A 211 -11.93 24.33 27.46
N PRO A 212 -11.78 23.85 28.72
CA PRO A 212 -11.74 22.41 29.02
C PRO A 212 -12.93 21.58 28.48
N ALA A 213 -14.15 22.12 28.53
CA ALA A 213 -15.34 21.43 28.04
C ALA A 213 -15.37 21.32 26.50
N SER A 214 -14.86 22.34 25.79
CA SER A 214 -14.77 22.34 24.33
C SER A 214 -13.58 21.52 23.85
N ALA A 215 -12.43 21.63 24.51
CA ALA A 215 -11.25 20.80 24.26
C ALA A 215 -11.58 19.31 24.31
N ARG A 216 -12.34 18.86 25.31
CA ARG A 216 -12.78 17.45 25.40
C ARG A 216 -13.65 17.02 24.22
N ARG A 217 -14.50 17.90 23.69
CA ARG A 217 -15.35 17.60 22.52
C ARG A 217 -14.54 17.56 21.24
N ILE A 218 -13.59 18.47 21.06
CA ILE A 218 -12.63 18.49 19.96
C ILE A 218 -11.76 17.22 20.01
N ALA A 219 -11.22 16.87 21.17
CA ALA A 219 -10.44 15.65 21.37
C ALA A 219 -11.25 14.38 21.05
N TYR A 220 -12.51 14.32 21.49
CA TYR A 220 -13.41 13.24 21.11
C TYR A 220 -13.63 13.16 19.59
N ALA A 221 -13.82 14.31 18.93
CA ALA A 221 -13.98 14.37 17.48
C ALA A 221 -12.72 13.93 16.73
N MET A 222 -11.52 14.31 17.18
CA MET A 222 -10.27 13.79 16.63
C MET A 222 -10.16 12.26 16.85
N ALA A 223 -10.46 11.77 18.05
CA ALA A 223 -10.45 10.33 18.33
C ALA A 223 -11.45 9.57 17.43
N TYR A 224 -12.61 10.15 17.16
CA TYR A 224 -13.60 9.62 16.23
C TYR A 224 -13.06 9.59 14.79
N GLY A 225 -12.53 10.70 14.29
CA GLY A 225 -11.98 10.81 12.94
C GLY A 225 -10.88 9.80 12.67
N VAL A 226 -9.88 9.71 13.55
CA VAL A 226 -8.77 8.76 13.40
C VAL A 226 -9.22 7.30 13.54
N HIS A 227 -10.26 7.03 14.33
CA HIS A 227 -10.84 5.69 14.43
C HIS A 227 -11.56 5.26 13.15
N VAL A 228 -12.36 6.15 12.56
CA VAL A 228 -12.99 5.92 11.25
C VAL A 228 -11.91 5.67 10.19
N TRP A 229 -10.83 6.45 10.24
CA TRP A 229 -9.70 6.32 9.35
C TRP A 229 -8.95 4.99 9.50
N TRP A 230 -8.66 4.59 10.73
CA TRP A 230 -8.11 3.27 11.03
C TRP A 230 -9.00 2.14 10.50
N SER A 231 -10.30 2.25 10.74
CA SER A 231 -11.29 1.25 10.32
C SER A 231 -11.40 1.12 8.80
N LEU A 232 -11.12 2.19 8.06
CA LEU A 232 -11.02 2.15 6.59
C LEU A 232 -9.86 1.26 6.14
N PHE A 233 -8.68 1.39 6.75
CA PHE A 233 -7.54 0.53 6.43
C PHE A 233 -7.76 -0.92 6.87
N ASP A 234 -8.50 -1.16 7.95
CA ASP A 234 -9.01 -2.49 8.27
C ASP A 234 -9.96 -3.02 7.18
N ALA A 235 -10.73 -2.17 6.51
CA ALA A 235 -11.63 -2.57 5.41
C ALA A 235 -10.88 -2.85 4.11
N MET A 236 -9.73 -2.21 3.90
CA MET A 236 -8.85 -2.44 2.75
C MET A 236 -7.92 -3.65 2.95
N CYS A 237 -7.72 -4.10 4.19
CA CYS A 237 -6.88 -5.24 4.50
C CYS A 237 -7.54 -6.56 4.04
N PRO A 238 -6.81 -7.48 3.39
CA PRO A 238 -7.35 -8.80 3.07
C PRO A 238 -7.86 -9.52 4.33
N ALA A 239 -9.00 -10.20 4.21
CA ALA A 239 -9.68 -10.82 5.34
C ALA A 239 -8.80 -11.85 6.07
N GLU A 240 -7.87 -12.49 5.34
CA GLU A 240 -6.93 -13.50 5.86
C GLU A 240 -5.86 -12.91 6.78
N ILE A 241 -5.61 -11.60 6.70
CA ILE A 241 -4.62 -10.88 7.51
C ILE A 241 -5.22 -10.38 8.81
N LEU A 242 -6.52 -10.10 8.81
CA LEU A 242 -7.24 -9.74 10.03
C LEU A 242 -7.39 -10.99 10.89
N THR A 243 -6.67 -11.06 12.01
CA THR A 243 -6.91 -12.12 13.00
C THR A 243 -8.41 -12.14 13.37
N PRO A 244 -9.01 -13.32 13.63
CA PRO A 244 -10.45 -13.44 13.91
C PRO A 244 -10.98 -12.62 15.09
N SER A 245 -10.13 -11.94 15.86
CA SER A 245 -10.57 -11.14 17.01
C SER A 245 -11.27 -9.81 16.66
N ALA A 246 -11.28 -9.40 15.38
CA ALA A 246 -11.94 -8.15 14.94
C ALA A 246 -13.19 -8.35 14.05
N THR A 247 -13.46 -9.57 13.57
CA THR A 247 -14.48 -9.82 12.54
C THR A 247 -15.69 -10.62 13.00
N ASP A 248 -15.67 -11.20 14.22
CA ASP A 248 -16.79 -12.02 14.74
C ASP A 248 -18.08 -11.23 15.04
N GLY A 249 -18.05 -9.90 15.03
CA GLY A 249 -19.23 -9.07 15.32
C GLY A 249 -20.19 -8.85 14.15
N ILE A 250 -19.76 -9.08 12.90
CA ILE A 250 -20.59 -8.88 11.71
C ILE A 250 -20.27 -9.99 10.70
N ARG A 251 -20.83 -11.18 10.92
CA ARG A 251 -21.01 -12.13 9.82
C ARG A 251 -21.95 -11.49 8.79
N PRO A 252 -21.63 -11.54 7.48
CA PRO A 252 -22.62 -11.19 6.46
C PRO A 252 -23.82 -12.11 6.63
N LEU A 253 -25.01 -11.52 6.74
CA LEU A 253 -26.32 -12.21 6.71
C LEU A 253 -26.70 -12.65 5.28
N ILE A 254 -25.69 -12.95 4.46
CA ILE A 254 -25.73 -13.15 3.01
C ILE A 254 -24.56 -14.15 2.77
N ASP A 255 -24.68 -15.45 2.50
CA ASP A 255 -25.69 -16.21 1.78
C ASP A 255 -25.76 -17.66 2.28
N GLY A 256 -26.95 -18.28 2.11
CA GLY A 256 -27.07 -19.73 2.07
C GLY A 256 -26.51 -20.28 0.76
N ALA A 257 -25.69 -21.33 0.89
CA ALA A 257 -25.19 -22.21 -0.17
C ALA A 257 -24.30 -21.56 -1.24
N PHE A 258 -23.02 -21.96 -1.32
CA PHE A 258 -22.40 -22.53 -2.53
C PHE A 258 -21.02 -23.11 -2.18
N ALA A 259 -20.58 -24.06 -3.01
CA ALA A 259 -19.57 -25.07 -2.75
C ALA A 259 -18.13 -24.54 -2.58
N ARG A 260 -17.31 -25.29 -1.83
CA ARG A 260 -15.86 -25.08 -1.72
C ARG A 260 -15.18 -25.36 -3.06
N GLU A 261 -14.52 -24.38 -3.66
CA GLU A 261 -13.51 -24.62 -4.70
C GLU A 261 -12.16 -25.03 -4.08
N PRO A 262 -11.36 -25.89 -4.77
CA PRO A 262 -10.08 -26.36 -4.27
C PRO A 262 -8.95 -25.36 -4.54
N VAL A 263 -8.00 -25.30 -3.59
CA VAL A 263 -6.80 -24.45 -3.61
C VAL A 263 -5.86 -24.84 -4.77
N ALA A 264 -5.43 -23.85 -5.57
CA ALA A 264 -4.51 -24.04 -6.70
C ALA A 264 -3.06 -24.35 -6.27
N PRO A 265 -2.27 -25.12 -7.06
CA PRO A 265 -0.93 -25.60 -6.68
C PRO A 265 0.19 -24.54 -6.81
N LEU A 266 1.26 -24.75 -6.04
CA LEU A 266 2.51 -23.97 -5.85
C LEU A 266 3.35 -23.63 -7.10
N HIS A 267 2.83 -23.80 -8.32
CA HIS A 267 3.57 -23.59 -9.57
C HIS A 267 3.30 -22.25 -10.28
N ALA A 268 2.39 -21.42 -9.76
CA ALA A 268 2.09 -20.12 -10.34
C ALA A 268 3.28 -19.15 -10.19
N GLY A 269 4.00 -18.89 -11.30
CA GLY A 269 5.02 -17.83 -11.37
C GLY A 269 6.38 -18.19 -11.99
N ARG A 270 6.61 -19.44 -12.42
CA ARG A 270 7.84 -19.80 -13.16
C ARG A 270 7.68 -19.46 -14.64
N ARG A 271 8.65 -18.78 -15.23
CA ARG A 271 8.70 -18.52 -16.68
C ARG A 271 9.65 -19.51 -17.33
N HIS A 272 9.22 -20.16 -18.41
CA HIS A 272 10.11 -21.02 -19.18
C HIS A 272 11.20 -20.19 -19.86
N CYS A 273 12.43 -20.70 -19.83
CA CYS A 273 13.57 -20.15 -20.56
C CYS A 273 14.43 -21.29 -21.09
N ASP A 274 15.39 -20.98 -21.97
CA ASP A 274 16.28 -21.98 -22.55
C ASP A 274 17.72 -21.48 -22.65
N LEU A 275 18.30 -21.06 -21.51
CA LEU A 275 19.60 -20.40 -21.48
C LEU A 275 20.75 -21.40 -21.27
N PRO A 276 21.84 -21.35 -22.05
CA PRO A 276 23.04 -22.14 -21.77
C PRO A 276 23.70 -21.66 -20.46
N VAL A 277 23.96 -22.61 -19.56
CA VAL A 277 24.64 -22.34 -18.29
C VAL A 277 25.84 -23.25 -18.11
N ARG A 278 26.80 -22.78 -17.32
CA ARG A 278 27.87 -23.59 -16.73
C ARG A 278 27.75 -23.52 -15.23
N MET A 279 27.91 -24.65 -14.54
CA MET A 279 27.88 -24.72 -13.08
C MET A 279 29.07 -25.52 -12.57
N ARG A 280 29.65 -25.11 -11.44
CA ARG A 280 30.56 -25.95 -10.64
C ARG A 280 30.25 -25.82 -9.15
N HIS A 281 30.49 -26.87 -8.38
CA HIS A 281 30.55 -26.80 -6.93
C HIS A 281 32.02 -26.68 -6.48
N GLU A 282 32.27 -26.24 -5.25
CA GLU A 282 33.61 -25.96 -4.70
C GLU A 282 34.71 -26.94 -5.16
N GLY A 283 35.70 -26.43 -5.90
CA GLY A 283 36.85 -27.20 -6.41
C GLY A 283 36.56 -28.14 -7.59
N GLY A 284 35.31 -28.24 -8.05
CA GLY A 284 34.88 -29.09 -9.16
C GLY A 284 35.11 -28.49 -10.54
N ALA A 285 35.07 -29.36 -11.56
CA ALA A 285 35.09 -28.94 -12.97
C ALA A 285 33.75 -28.30 -13.37
N TRP A 286 33.80 -27.35 -14.31
CA TRP A 286 32.60 -26.76 -14.91
C TRP A 286 31.80 -27.80 -15.67
N GLN A 287 30.49 -27.84 -15.43
CA GLN A 287 29.53 -28.68 -16.12
C GLN A 287 28.60 -27.79 -16.96
N ALA A 288 28.42 -28.13 -18.23
CA ALA A 288 27.48 -27.45 -19.11
C ALA A 288 26.05 -27.97 -18.87
N GLY A 289 25.08 -27.07 -18.89
CA GLY A 289 23.65 -27.40 -18.82
C GLY A 289 22.80 -26.28 -19.37
N ARG A 290 21.50 -26.32 -19.03
CA ARG A 290 20.52 -25.32 -19.46
C ARG A 290 19.66 -24.87 -18.29
N ALA A 291 19.34 -23.58 -18.23
CA ALA A 291 18.25 -23.10 -17.37
C ALA A 291 16.93 -23.26 -18.13
N THR A 292 16.00 -24.03 -17.58
CA THR A 292 14.71 -24.36 -18.21
C THR A 292 13.54 -23.53 -17.69
N SER A 293 13.71 -22.91 -16.52
CA SER A 293 12.81 -21.88 -16.03
C SER A 293 13.50 -20.90 -15.07
N LEU A 294 12.98 -19.67 -15.09
CA LEU A 294 13.37 -18.59 -14.21
C LEU A 294 12.21 -18.31 -13.24
N GLY A 295 12.51 -18.41 -11.94
CA GLY A 295 11.63 -17.98 -10.87
C GLY A 295 12.18 -16.74 -10.15
N PRO A 296 11.38 -16.08 -9.31
CA PRO A 296 11.78 -14.85 -8.60
C PRO A 296 13.01 -15.02 -7.70
N PHE A 297 13.35 -16.26 -7.34
CA PHE A 297 14.45 -16.58 -6.41
C PHE A 297 15.50 -17.51 -7.00
N GLY A 298 15.44 -17.87 -8.29
CA GLY A 298 16.39 -18.86 -8.80
C GLY A 298 16.15 -19.39 -10.21
N LEU A 299 17.07 -20.25 -10.64
CA LEU A 299 17.00 -20.99 -11.90
C LEU A 299 16.66 -22.45 -11.63
N VAL A 300 15.85 -23.05 -12.50
CA VAL A 300 15.78 -24.50 -12.62
C VAL A 300 16.79 -24.93 -13.67
N LEU A 301 17.78 -25.73 -13.26
CA LEU A 301 18.82 -26.22 -14.14
C LEU A 301 18.54 -27.66 -14.58
N ALA A 302 18.81 -27.94 -15.85
CA ALA A 302 18.77 -29.25 -16.47
C ALA A 302 20.12 -29.55 -17.16
N GLY A 303 20.47 -30.83 -17.28
CA GLY A 303 21.70 -31.26 -17.96
C GLY A 303 23.00 -31.12 -17.15
N VAL A 304 22.95 -30.56 -15.95
CA VAL A 304 24.05 -30.56 -14.96
C VAL A 304 23.78 -31.62 -13.89
N ARG A 305 24.83 -32.23 -13.34
CA ARG A 305 24.66 -33.14 -12.19
C ARG A 305 24.30 -32.33 -10.95
N PRO A 306 23.28 -32.73 -10.18
CA PRO A 306 22.93 -32.05 -8.94
C PRO A 306 24.10 -32.17 -7.94
N PRO A 307 24.57 -31.06 -7.37
CA PRO A 307 25.51 -31.11 -6.26
C PRO A 307 24.76 -31.50 -4.97
N PRO A 308 25.47 -31.76 -3.86
CA PRO A 308 24.83 -31.95 -2.56
C PRO A 308 23.90 -30.77 -2.22
N LEU A 309 22.81 -31.06 -1.48
CA LEU A 309 21.96 -30.01 -0.91
C LEU A 309 22.81 -29.03 -0.08
N ASP A 310 22.46 -27.75 -0.17
CA ASP A 310 23.17 -26.65 0.50
C ASP A 310 24.63 -26.41 0.06
N ALA A 311 25.14 -27.11 -0.95
CA ALA A 311 26.47 -26.84 -1.51
C ALA A 311 26.54 -25.42 -2.08
N THR A 312 27.65 -24.71 -1.80
CA THR A 312 28.01 -23.49 -2.51
C THR A 312 28.32 -23.84 -3.96
N ILE A 313 27.62 -23.18 -4.87
CA ILE A 313 27.86 -23.34 -6.30
C ILE A 313 28.17 -22.01 -6.96
N GLU A 314 28.95 -22.11 -8.02
CA GLU A 314 29.15 -21.02 -8.96
C GLU A 314 28.36 -21.33 -10.23
N VAL A 315 27.49 -20.41 -10.63
CA VAL A 315 26.77 -20.48 -11.90
C VAL A 315 27.27 -19.38 -12.82
N SER A 316 27.62 -19.74 -14.04
CA SER A 316 27.91 -18.86 -15.16
C SER A 316 26.80 -19.02 -16.18
N ILE A 317 26.21 -17.93 -16.65
CA ILE A 317 25.24 -17.93 -17.74
C ILE A 317 25.95 -17.36 -18.97
N ASP A 318 26.10 -18.15 -20.02
CA ASP A 318 26.93 -17.75 -21.16
C ASP A 318 26.28 -16.57 -21.91
N GLY A 319 27.06 -15.51 -22.14
CA GLY A 319 26.61 -14.30 -22.85
C GLY A 319 25.88 -13.27 -21.99
N LEU A 320 25.75 -13.48 -20.67
CA LEU A 320 25.10 -12.53 -19.75
C LEU A 320 26.02 -11.40 -19.29
N PHE A 321 27.34 -11.63 -19.30
CA PHE A 321 28.37 -10.69 -18.87
C PHE A 321 29.50 -10.63 -19.89
N ASN A 322 30.15 -9.48 -20.04
CA ASN A 322 31.37 -9.32 -20.87
C ASN A 322 32.57 -10.13 -20.33
N ALA A 323 32.48 -10.63 -19.10
CA ALA A 323 33.43 -11.54 -18.46
C ALA A 323 32.67 -12.59 -17.62
N VAL A 324 33.18 -13.82 -17.52
CA VAL A 324 32.57 -14.88 -16.71
C VAL A 324 32.59 -14.49 -15.24
N LEU A 325 31.43 -14.14 -14.67
CA LEU A 325 31.28 -13.84 -13.24
C LEU A 325 30.58 -15.02 -12.54
N PRO A 326 31.23 -15.68 -11.56
CA PRO A 326 30.60 -16.72 -10.78
C PRO A 326 29.56 -16.09 -9.84
N ILE A 327 28.30 -16.50 -9.96
CA ILE A 327 27.26 -16.09 -9.00
C ILE A 327 27.16 -17.16 -7.91
N PRO A 328 27.39 -16.84 -6.63
CA PRO A 328 27.21 -17.77 -5.54
C PRO A 328 25.73 -18.17 -5.39
N GLY A 329 25.48 -19.47 -5.28
CA GLY A 329 24.14 -20.01 -5.06
C GLY A 329 24.13 -21.20 -4.10
N ARG A 330 22.94 -21.56 -3.63
CA ARG A 330 22.65 -22.77 -2.85
C ARG A 330 21.58 -23.60 -3.54
N VAL A 331 21.76 -24.91 -3.52
CA VAL A 331 20.75 -25.85 -4.03
C VAL A 331 19.73 -26.14 -2.96
N ARG A 332 18.47 -25.73 -3.18
CA ARG A 332 17.39 -25.85 -2.18
C ARG A 332 16.50 -27.07 -2.34
N SER A 333 16.38 -27.63 -3.54
CA SER A 333 15.52 -28.80 -3.76
C SER A 333 15.77 -29.47 -5.12
N PRO A 334 15.70 -30.81 -5.22
CA PRO A 334 15.48 -31.48 -6.50
C PRO A 334 14.13 -31.02 -7.07
N ALA A 335 14.12 -30.48 -8.28
CA ALA A 335 12.87 -30.24 -8.98
C ALA A 335 12.22 -31.61 -9.19
N GLY A 336 10.89 -31.71 -9.03
CA GLY A 336 10.13 -32.96 -9.15
C GLY A 336 10.23 -33.63 -10.53
N GLU A 337 9.14 -34.17 -11.05
CA GLU A 337 9.08 -35.12 -12.19
C GLU A 337 9.77 -34.72 -13.53
N HIS A 338 10.37 -33.52 -13.63
CA HIS A 338 11.07 -33.00 -14.81
C HIS A 338 12.60 -33.05 -14.77
N GLY A 339 13.23 -33.74 -13.79
CA GLY A 339 14.65 -34.10 -13.87
C GLY A 339 15.67 -32.96 -13.75
N GLY A 340 15.39 -31.94 -12.92
CA GLY A 340 16.28 -30.80 -12.66
C GLY A 340 16.44 -30.48 -11.17
N PHE A 341 17.10 -29.38 -10.84
CA PHE A 341 17.16 -28.86 -9.45
C PHE A 341 17.11 -27.33 -9.43
N CYS A 342 16.62 -26.78 -8.32
CA CYS A 342 16.48 -25.35 -8.11
C CYS A 342 17.75 -24.79 -7.46
N VAL A 343 18.39 -23.85 -8.16
CA VAL A 343 19.49 -23.05 -7.63
C VAL A 343 18.93 -21.71 -7.18
N GLU A 344 19.05 -21.41 -5.90
CA GLU A 344 18.76 -20.09 -5.35
C GLU A 344 20.06 -19.30 -5.20
N PHE A 345 20.11 -18.10 -5.76
CA PHE A 345 21.29 -17.25 -5.64
C PHE A 345 21.36 -16.63 -4.25
N VAL A 346 22.51 -16.77 -3.59
CA VAL A 346 22.79 -16.12 -2.31
C VAL A 346 23.57 -14.86 -2.63
N LEU A 347 22.88 -13.72 -2.67
CA LEU A 347 23.48 -12.42 -2.98
C LEU A 347 23.59 -11.63 -1.68
N ASP A 348 24.83 -11.39 -1.24
CA ASP A 348 25.15 -10.89 0.09
C ASP A 348 24.75 -9.42 0.29
N ASN A 349 24.59 -8.66 -0.79
CA ASN A 349 24.15 -7.27 -0.71
C ASN A 349 23.25 -6.83 -1.88
N GLU A 350 22.64 -5.67 -1.71
CA GLU A 350 21.66 -5.12 -2.65
C GLU A 350 22.27 -4.70 -3.99
N ALA A 351 23.54 -4.27 -4.00
CA ALA A 351 24.26 -3.93 -5.23
C ALA A 351 24.46 -5.18 -6.11
N GLN A 352 24.84 -6.31 -5.51
CA GLN A 352 24.95 -7.60 -6.21
C GLN A 352 23.58 -8.09 -6.71
N ARG A 353 22.51 -7.90 -5.91
CA ARG A 353 21.13 -8.19 -6.35
C ARG A 353 20.73 -7.35 -7.56
N ALA A 354 21.04 -6.06 -7.56
CA ALA A 354 20.75 -5.17 -8.67
C ALA A 354 21.57 -5.53 -9.92
N GLU A 355 22.86 -5.84 -9.76
CA GLU A 355 23.75 -6.22 -10.87
C GLU A 355 23.28 -7.51 -11.57
N VAL A 356 23.02 -8.57 -10.80
CA VAL A 356 22.53 -9.85 -11.34
C VAL A 356 21.17 -9.66 -12.02
N ARG A 357 20.25 -8.92 -11.39
CA ARG A 357 18.93 -8.61 -11.96
C ARG A 357 19.06 -7.86 -13.29
N ASN A 358 19.90 -6.83 -13.36
CA ASN A 358 20.10 -6.01 -14.55
C ASN A 358 20.76 -6.80 -15.69
N ALA A 359 21.72 -7.67 -15.39
CA ALA A 359 22.37 -8.52 -16.39
C ALA A 359 21.41 -9.58 -16.97
N VAL A 360 20.59 -10.22 -16.12
CA VAL A 360 19.54 -11.15 -16.58
C VAL A 360 18.54 -10.43 -17.47
N ARG A 361 18.14 -9.23 -17.06
CA ARG A 361 17.22 -8.38 -17.82
C ARG A 361 17.77 -7.99 -19.20
N ALA A 362 19.03 -7.54 -19.27
CA ALA A 362 19.67 -7.19 -20.53
C ALA A 362 19.72 -8.37 -21.51
N ARG A 363 19.95 -9.59 -21.01
CA ARG A 363 20.02 -10.79 -21.86
C ARG A 363 18.66 -11.24 -22.39
N LEU A 364 17.62 -11.23 -21.54
CA LEU A 364 16.26 -11.60 -21.96
C LEU A 364 15.72 -10.66 -23.05
N VAL A 365 16.13 -9.40 -23.04
CA VAL A 365 15.83 -8.43 -24.11
C VAL A 365 16.61 -8.77 -25.40
N ALA A 366 17.89 -9.12 -25.29
CA ALA A 366 18.75 -9.43 -26.43
C ALA A 366 18.29 -10.69 -27.22
N GLU A 367 17.73 -11.69 -26.53
CA GLU A 367 17.27 -12.94 -27.15
C GLU A 367 15.85 -12.86 -27.73
N ARG A 368 15.27 -11.65 -27.85
CA ARG A 368 13.90 -11.39 -28.36
C ARG A 368 12.80 -12.14 -27.62
N THR A 369 13.08 -12.60 -26.41
CA THR A 369 12.08 -13.13 -25.48
C THR A 369 11.33 -12.01 -24.75
N VAL A 370 11.74 -10.75 -24.94
CA VAL A 370 11.10 -9.54 -24.40
C VAL A 370 11.37 -8.33 -25.32
N THR A 371 10.39 -7.43 -25.50
CA THR A 371 10.60 -6.16 -26.22
C THR A 371 10.87 -5.00 -25.23
N HIS A 372 11.71 -4.04 -25.64
CA HIS A 372 12.02 -2.85 -24.85
C HIS A 372 10.76 -2.04 -24.51
N GLY A 373 10.39 -2.01 -23.22
CA GLY A 373 9.54 -0.96 -22.67
C GLY A 373 10.40 0.25 -22.29
N SER A 374 10.00 1.46 -22.69
CA SER A 374 10.68 2.70 -22.34
C SER A 374 10.46 3.03 -20.86
N GLY A 375 11.33 2.49 -20.00
CA GLY A 375 11.38 2.76 -18.58
C GLY A 375 12.45 1.89 -17.93
N ALA A 376 13.26 2.47 -17.06
CA ALA A 376 14.45 1.80 -16.51
C ALA A 376 14.16 0.51 -15.72
N ASP A 377 12.90 0.09 -15.50
CA ASP A 377 12.54 -1.25 -14.96
C ASP A 377 11.30 -1.96 -15.56
N ALA A 378 10.73 -1.51 -16.69
CA ALA A 378 9.62 -2.21 -17.35
C ALA A 378 10.13 -3.26 -18.39
N LEU A 379 9.65 -4.50 -18.28
CA LEU A 379 9.77 -5.56 -19.31
C LEU A 379 8.34 -5.92 -19.76
N HIS A 380 7.98 -5.55 -20.98
CA HIS A 380 6.77 -6.06 -21.66
C HIS A 380 7.18 -7.16 -22.64
N VAL A 381 6.61 -8.36 -22.47
CA VAL A 381 6.78 -9.50 -23.38
C VAL A 381 5.46 -9.75 -24.10
N VAL A 382 5.55 -9.94 -25.42
CA VAL A 382 4.51 -10.53 -26.28
C VAL A 382 4.41 -12.02 -26.02
#